data_AF-A0A3N0AWK7-F1
#
_entry.id   AF-A0A3N0AWK7-F1
#
_cell.length_a   1.000
_cell.length_b   1.000
_cell.length_c   1.000
_cell.angle_alpha   90.00
_cell.angle_beta   90.00
_cell.angle_gamma   90.00
#
_symmetry.space_group_name_H-M   'P 1'
#
loop_
_entity.id
_entity.type
_entity.pdbx_description
1 polymer ?
#
loop_
_entity_poly.entity_id
_entity_poly.type
_entity_poly.pdbx_seq_one_letter_code
_entity_poly.pdbx_strand_id
1 'polypeptide(L)'
;MTDHALASFEAKDGTGRWEVFTWGIIANGQRYHFTKQSHIVCAGLPGRTEKHVYQTEEDDGFGLRAALAVYQETGSLTDAGLAAWALGGPSIETHIDTREIPGNVTLSIGHLRRGRDANLSLRYREDGRWVQVGAIQHFADITLAAINAYRAGAL
;
A
#
# COMPACT_ATOMS: atom_id res chain seq x y z
N MET A 1 17.70 -36.36 7.30
CA MET A 1 16.81 -35.61 6.39
C MET A 1 17.00 -34.14 6.71
N THR A 2 17.57 -33.37 5.78
CA THR A 2 17.65 -31.92 5.89
C THR A 2 16.24 -31.37 5.79
N ASP A 3 15.72 -30.82 6.89
CA ASP A 3 14.47 -30.10 6.89
C ASP A 3 14.65 -28.88 5.97
N HIS A 4 13.97 -28.89 4.83
CA HIS A 4 13.97 -27.75 3.92
C HIS A 4 12.89 -26.77 4.38
N ALA A 5 13.26 -25.49 4.51
CA ALA A 5 12.30 -24.44 4.78
C ALA A 5 11.30 -24.37 3.61
N LEU A 6 10.01 -24.50 3.92
CA LEU A 6 8.90 -24.40 2.96
C LEU A 6 8.75 -22.98 2.42
N ALA A 7 8.95 -21.99 3.30
CA ALA A 7 8.97 -20.59 2.96
C ALA A 7 9.85 -19.83 3.94
N SER A 8 10.39 -18.70 3.51
CA SER A 8 11.12 -17.80 4.40
C SER A 8 10.96 -16.36 3.95
N PHE A 9 10.96 -15.43 4.91
CA PHE A 9 11.11 -14.00 4.62
C PHE A 9 12.09 -13.37 5.60
N GLU A 10 12.71 -12.26 5.19
CA GLU A 10 13.62 -11.49 6.03
C GLU A 10 12.87 -10.33 6.65
N ALA A 11 12.72 -10.37 7.97
CA ALA A 11 11.99 -9.36 8.72
C ALA A 11 12.80 -8.07 8.83
N LYS A 12 12.17 -6.92 8.55
CA LYS A 12 12.82 -5.61 8.60
C LYS A 12 12.87 -4.99 10.01
N ASP A 13 12.16 -5.56 10.96
CA ASP A 13 12.08 -5.12 12.36
C ASP A 13 13.29 -5.57 13.20
N GLY A 14 14.29 -6.20 12.58
CA GLY A 14 15.48 -6.72 13.26
C GLY A 14 15.28 -8.10 13.91
N THR A 15 14.12 -8.74 13.74
CA THR A 15 13.89 -10.12 14.22
C THR A 15 14.54 -11.18 13.34
N GLY A 16 15.19 -10.77 12.25
CA GLY A 16 15.97 -11.63 11.37
C GLY A 16 15.11 -12.45 10.41
N ARG A 17 15.64 -13.59 9.96
CA ARG A 17 14.92 -14.44 9.01
C ARG A 17 13.87 -15.28 9.73
N TRP A 18 12.66 -15.28 9.17
CA TRP A 18 11.57 -16.16 9.57
C TRP A 18 11.48 -17.30 8.56
N GLU A 19 11.42 -18.53 9.04
CA GLU A 19 11.43 -19.73 8.21
C GLU A 19 10.33 -20.68 8.68
N VAL A 20 9.54 -21.21 7.74
CA VAL A 20 8.48 -22.19 8.02
C VAL A 20 8.96 -23.57 7.59
N PHE A 21 8.68 -24.55 8.43
CA PHE A 21 8.94 -25.97 8.22
C PHE A 21 7.64 -26.75 8.39
N THR A 22 7.67 -28.02 8.05
CA THR A 22 6.52 -28.92 8.22
C THR A 22 6.11 -29.08 9.69
N TRP A 23 7.08 -29.07 10.61
CA TRP A 23 6.85 -29.20 12.05
C TRP A 23 6.57 -27.87 12.78
N GLY A 24 6.85 -26.72 12.16
CA GLY A 24 6.84 -25.44 12.88
C GLY A 24 7.50 -24.28 12.16
N ILE A 25 7.95 -23.30 12.94
CA ILE A 25 8.51 -22.03 12.48
C ILE A 25 9.78 -21.72 13.26
N ILE A 26 10.78 -21.20 12.57
CA ILE A 26 11.94 -20.56 13.17
C ILE A 26 11.79 -19.06 13.00
N ALA A 27 11.80 -18.34 14.11
CA ALA A 27 11.74 -16.88 14.12
C ALA A 27 12.68 -16.37 15.22
N ASN A 28 13.45 -15.31 14.93
CA ASN A 28 14.43 -14.74 15.86
C ASN A 28 15.40 -15.80 16.44
N GLY A 29 15.84 -16.74 15.61
CA GLY A 29 16.72 -17.85 16.01
C GLY A 29 16.08 -18.88 16.96
N GLN A 30 14.78 -18.77 17.27
CA GLN A 30 14.05 -19.67 18.15
C GLN A 30 13.12 -20.59 17.36
N ARG A 31 13.00 -21.84 17.81
CA ARG A 31 12.15 -22.86 17.18
C ARG A 31 10.80 -22.94 17.87
N TYR A 32 9.74 -22.80 17.09
CA TYR A 32 8.34 -22.86 17.52
C TYR A 32 7.65 -24.02 16.80
N HIS A 33 7.10 -24.97 17.54
CA HIS A 33 6.37 -26.11 16.98
C HIS A 33 4.89 -25.79 16.80
N PHE A 34 4.31 -26.32 15.73
CA PHE A 34 2.87 -26.30 15.54
C PHE A 34 2.15 -27.19 16.55
N THR A 35 0.92 -26.80 16.84
CA THR A 35 -0.04 -27.56 17.64
C THR A 35 -1.32 -27.70 16.83
N LYS A 36 -2.22 -28.58 17.28
CA LYS A 36 -3.54 -28.72 16.64
C LYS A 36 -4.36 -27.42 16.65
N GLN A 37 -4.08 -26.52 17.59
CA GLN A 37 -4.76 -25.23 17.74
C GLN A 37 -4.03 -24.06 17.05
N SER A 38 -2.85 -24.30 16.47
CA SER A 38 -2.09 -23.26 15.78
C SER A 38 -2.92 -22.62 14.67
N HIS A 39 -2.89 -21.31 14.58
CA HIS A 39 -3.56 -20.57 13.52
C HIS A 39 -2.69 -19.40 13.08
N ILE A 40 -2.98 -18.90 11.88
CA ILE A 40 -2.29 -17.76 11.30
C ILE A 40 -3.31 -16.75 10.80
N VAL A 41 -2.99 -15.47 11.03
CA VAL A 41 -3.74 -14.33 10.52
C VAL A 41 -2.74 -13.41 9.84
N CYS A 42 -2.99 -13.09 8.58
CA CYS A 42 -2.24 -12.11 7.81
C CYS A 42 -3.21 -11.05 7.31
N ALA A 43 -2.86 -9.78 7.48
CA ALA A 43 -3.57 -8.66 6.90
C ALA A 43 -2.54 -7.65 6.39
N GLY A 44 -2.57 -7.36 5.10
CA GLY A 44 -1.67 -6.40 4.47
C GLY A 44 -2.37 -5.48 3.50
N LEU A 45 -2.10 -4.18 3.62
CA LEU A 45 -2.48 -3.14 2.68
C LEU A 45 -1.21 -2.61 2.01
N PRO A 46 -1.05 -2.79 0.68
CA PRO A 46 0.09 -2.21 -0.01
C PRO A 46 0.00 -0.67 0.04
N GLY A 47 1.15 -0.01 0.16
CA GLY A 47 1.23 1.44 0.02
C GLY A 47 0.76 1.85 -1.38
N ARG A 48 0.03 2.96 -1.47
CA ARG A 48 -0.47 3.46 -2.75
C ARG A 48 -0.19 4.94 -2.91
N THR A 49 0.04 5.35 -4.16
CA THR A 49 0.15 6.76 -4.53
C THR A 49 -1.17 7.18 -5.16
N GLU A 50 -1.84 8.14 -4.57
CA GLU A 50 -3.01 8.78 -5.16
C GLU A 50 -2.57 10.05 -5.89
N LYS A 51 -2.98 10.21 -7.14
CA LYS A 51 -2.83 11.46 -7.88
C LYS A 51 -4.19 12.12 -7.97
N HIS A 52 -4.32 13.31 -7.40
CA HIS A 52 -5.51 14.14 -7.54
C HIS A 52 -5.21 15.19 -8.61
N VAL A 53 -5.99 15.14 -9.70
CA VAL A 53 -5.93 16.15 -10.75
C VAL A 53 -7.17 17.00 -10.61
N TYR A 54 -6.99 18.29 -10.39
CA TYR A 54 -8.10 19.25 -10.44
C TYR A 54 -7.75 20.40 -11.37
N GLN A 55 -8.78 20.94 -12.00
CA GLN A 55 -8.67 22.05 -12.91
C GLN A 55 -9.37 23.22 -12.25
N THR A 56 -8.67 24.35 -12.15
CA THR A 56 -9.26 25.61 -11.73
C THR A 56 -9.49 26.43 -12.98
N GLU A 57 -10.74 26.82 -13.19
CA GLU A 57 -11.12 27.78 -14.22
C GLU A 57 -11.06 29.18 -13.60
N GLU A 58 -10.14 30.02 -14.08
CA GLU A 58 -10.03 31.42 -13.66
C GLU A 58 -10.36 32.33 -14.83
N ASP A 59 -11.28 33.28 -14.60
CA ASP A 59 -11.53 34.38 -15.53
C ASP A 59 -10.37 35.38 -15.44
N ASP A 60 -9.40 35.22 -16.34
CA ASP A 60 -8.17 36.01 -16.39
C ASP A 60 -8.40 37.46 -16.86
N GLY A 61 -9.64 37.80 -17.21
CA GLY A 61 -10.05 39.11 -17.72
C GLY A 61 -9.45 39.44 -19.09
N PHE A 62 -8.95 38.45 -19.83
CA PHE A 62 -8.32 38.66 -21.13
C PHE A 62 -9.31 39.22 -22.16
N GLY A 63 -10.55 38.74 -22.16
CA GLY A 63 -11.62 39.28 -23.02
C GLY A 63 -11.87 40.77 -22.79
N LEU A 64 -11.87 41.21 -21.53
CA LEU A 64 -12.02 42.63 -21.16
C LEU A 64 -10.83 43.48 -21.62
N ARG A 65 -9.61 42.95 -21.54
CA ARG A 65 -8.40 43.65 -22.05
C ARG A 65 -8.40 43.72 -23.57
N ALA A 66 -8.82 42.67 -24.26
CA ALA A 66 -8.96 42.65 -25.71
C ALA A 66 -10.03 43.65 -26.19
N ALA A 67 -11.18 43.73 -25.51
CA ALA A 67 -12.20 44.72 -25.80
C ALA A 67 -11.69 46.16 -25.61
N LEU A 68 -10.92 46.42 -24.54
CA LEU A 68 -10.33 47.73 -24.31
C LEU A 68 -9.36 48.13 -25.44
N ALA A 69 -8.50 47.21 -25.87
CA ALA A 69 -7.56 47.45 -26.97
C ALA A 69 -8.29 47.73 -28.30
N VAL A 70 -9.31 46.94 -28.63
CA VAL A 70 -10.11 47.14 -29.85
C VAL A 70 -10.88 48.45 -29.79
N TYR A 71 -11.47 48.81 -28.65
CA TYR A 71 -12.16 50.08 -28.49
C TYR A 71 -11.22 51.28 -28.65
N GLN A 72 -10.00 51.20 -28.14
CA GLN A 72 -8.99 52.26 -28.30
C GLN A 72 -8.58 52.45 -29.77
N GLU A 73 -8.51 51.36 -30.53
CA GLU A 73 -8.09 51.40 -31.94
C GLU A 73 -9.23 51.78 -32.90
N THR A 74 -10.47 51.33 -32.62
CA THR A 74 -11.60 51.46 -33.55
C THR A 74 -12.67 52.44 -33.10
N GLY A 75 -12.73 52.78 -31.81
CA GLY A 75 -13.81 53.57 -31.20
C GLY A 75 -15.18 52.88 -31.17
N SER A 76 -15.26 51.60 -31.60
CA SER A 76 -16.51 50.86 -31.78
C SER A 76 -16.79 49.96 -30.58
N LEU A 77 -17.88 50.23 -29.88
CA LEU A 77 -18.35 49.37 -28.78
C LEU A 77 -18.80 47.99 -29.27
N THR A 78 -19.29 47.89 -30.50
CA THR A 78 -19.72 46.63 -31.11
C THR A 78 -18.53 45.71 -31.37
N ASP A 79 -17.44 46.25 -31.94
CA ASP A 79 -16.23 45.47 -32.23
C ASP A 79 -15.48 45.11 -30.95
N ALA A 80 -15.50 46.01 -29.96
CA ALA A 80 -14.99 45.74 -28.61
C ALA A 80 -15.77 44.61 -27.92
N GLY A 81 -17.10 44.62 -28.01
CA GLY A 81 -17.96 43.55 -27.48
C GLY A 81 -17.72 42.20 -28.16
N LEU A 82 -17.53 42.19 -29.47
CA LEU A 82 -17.15 40.99 -30.22
C LEU A 82 -15.77 40.48 -29.82
N ALA A 83 -14.79 41.37 -29.58
CA ALA A 83 -13.47 40.99 -29.12
C ALA A 83 -13.49 40.40 -27.70
N ALA A 84 -14.28 40.99 -26.79
CA ALA A 84 -14.51 40.41 -25.46
C ALA A 84 -15.13 39.02 -25.53
N TRP A 85 -16.09 38.81 -26.43
CA TRP A 85 -16.74 37.51 -26.57
C TRP A 85 -15.86 36.47 -27.27
N ALA A 86 -15.17 36.85 -28.34
CA ALA A 86 -14.34 35.94 -29.13
C ALA A 86 -13.07 35.49 -28.40
N LEU A 87 -12.55 36.34 -27.50
CA LEU A 87 -11.30 36.11 -26.77
C LEU A 87 -11.51 35.91 -25.26
N GLY A 88 -12.72 36.12 -24.76
CA GLY A 88 -13.07 35.86 -23.37
C GLY A 88 -13.39 34.39 -23.17
N GLY A 89 -12.47 33.68 -22.52
CA GLY A 89 -12.68 32.32 -22.04
C GLY A 89 -11.89 32.11 -20.74
N PRO A 90 -12.35 31.21 -19.85
CA PRO A 90 -11.60 30.92 -18.64
C PRO A 90 -10.24 30.31 -19.01
N SER A 91 -9.21 30.77 -18.32
CA SER A 91 -7.92 30.09 -18.30
C SER A 91 -8.05 28.82 -17.45
N ILE A 92 -7.54 27.70 -17.96
CA ILE A 92 -7.60 26.40 -17.27
C ILE A 92 -6.23 26.12 -16.66
N GLU A 93 -6.11 26.25 -15.35
CA GLU A 93 -4.93 25.79 -14.63
C GLU A 93 -5.13 24.36 -14.14
N THR A 94 -4.30 23.44 -14.64
CA THR A 94 -4.33 22.04 -14.22
C THR A 94 -3.35 21.81 -13.08
N HIS A 95 -3.87 21.49 -11.90
CA HIS A 95 -3.09 21.16 -10.72
C HIS A 95 -3.00 19.64 -10.57
N ILE A 96 -1.79 19.14 -10.28
CA ILE A 96 -1.51 17.72 -10.04
C ILE A 96 -0.95 17.57 -8.63
N ASP A 97 -1.79 17.20 -7.68
CA ASP A 97 -1.37 16.84 -6.34
C ASP A 97 -1.08 15.34 -6.25
N THR A 98 0.08 14.99 -5.71
CA THR A 98 0.45 13.60 -5.47
C THR A 98 0.47 13.35 -3.96
N ARG A 99 -0.42 12.49 -3.48
CA ARG A 99 -0.49 12.06 -2.07
C ARG A 99 0.04 10.64 -1.93
N GLU A 100 1.01 10.46 -1.03
CA GLU A 100 1.52 9.14 -0.67
C GLU A 100 0.74 8.58 0.54
N ILE A 101 0.20 7.38 0.40
CA ILE A 101 -0.47 6.65 1.48
C ILE A 101 0.44 5.48 1.90
N PRO A 102 0.91 5.44 3.15
CA PRO A 102 1.76 4.35 3.63
C PRO A 102 0.97 3.04 3.68
N GLY A 103 1.63 1.95 3.32
CA GLY A 103 1.10 0.60 3.49
C GLY A 103 1.32 0.08 4.90
N ASN A 104 0.61 -0.99 5.24
CA ASN A 104 0.84 -1.75 6.46
C ASN A 104 0.73 -3.24 6.19
N VAL A 105 1.40 -4.05 7.00
CA VAL A 105 1.19 -5.50 7.03
C VAL A 105 1.34 -5.98 8.46
N THR A 106 0.47 -6.90 8.82
CA THR A 106 0.44 -7.54 10.12
C THR A 106 0.33 -9.04 9.91
N LEU A 107 1.16 -9.78 10.63
CA LEU A 107 1.23 -11.22 10.63
C LEU A 107 1.18 -11.69 12.07
N SER A 108 0.23 -12.56 12.41
CA SER A 108 0.09 -13.13 13.74
C SER A 108 -0.08 -14.63 13.65
N ILE A 109 0.74 -15.36 14.40
CA ILE A 109 0.73 -16.83 14.45
C ILE A 109 0.53 -17.23 15.89
N GLY A 110 -0.60 -17.88 16.18
CA GLY A 110 -1.03 -18.24 17.53
C GLY A 110 -0.86 -19.72 17.87
N HIS A 111 -0.95 -20.03 19.17
CA HIS A 111 -0.89 -21.38 19.74
C HIS A 111 0.33 -22.20 19.29
N LEU A 112 1.49 -21.58 19.34
CA LEU A 112 2.77 -22.24 19.11
C LEU A 112 3.32 -22.79 20.41
N ARG A 113 4.21 -23.79 20.30
CA ARG A 113 4.89 -24.41 21.44
C ARG A 113 6.40 -24.26 21.30
N ARG A 114 7.08 -23.87 22.38
CA ARG A 114 8.55 -23.81 22.46
C ARG A 114 9.00 -24.59 23.70
N GLY A 115 9.54 -25.78 23.50
CA GLY A 115 9.94 -26.65 24.61
C GLY A 115 8.75 -27.04 25.52
N ARG A 116 8.76 -26.54 26.76
CA ARG A 116 7.65 -26.72 27.74
C ARG A 116 6.61 -25.61 27.69
N ASP A 117 6.94 -24.46 27.09
CA ASP A 117 6.03 -23.33 26.95
C ASP A 117 5.03 -23.60 25.82
N ALA A 118 3.74 -23.61 26.14
CA ALA A 118 2.65 -23.73 25.19
C ALA A 118 1.90 -22.40 25.06
N ASN A 119 1.07 -22.27 24.02
CA ASN A 119 0.26 -21.07 23.75
C ASN A 119 1.08 -19.79 23.48
N LEU A 120 2.25 -19.93 22.88
CA LEU A 120 3.03 -18.78 22.42
C LEU A 120 2.41 -18.20 21.16
N SER A 121 2.56 -16.89 21.00
CA SER A 121 2.16 -16.18 19.79
C SER A 121 3.33 -15.40 19.23
N LEU A 122 3.48 -15.46 17.92
CA LEU A 122 4.43 -14.68 17.15
C LEU A 122 3.67 -13.58 16.43
N ARG A 123 4.17 -12.34 16.51
CA ARG A 123 3.57 -11.20 15.83
C ARG A 123 4.66 -10.45 15.10
N TYR A 124 4.41 -10.15 13.83
CA TYR A 124 5.23 -9.30 13.00
C TYR A 124 4.35 -8.18 12.44
N ARG A 125 4.87 -6.96 12.43
CA ARG A 125 4.20 -5.78 11.89
C ARG A 125 5.23 -4.93 11.16
N GLU A 126 4.88 -4.55 9.94
CA GLU A 126 5.67 -3.62 9.14
C GLU A 126 4.75 -2.51 8.65
N ASP A 127 5.11 -1.28 8.98
CA ASP A 127 4.45 -0.07 8.50
C ASP A 127 5.44 0.70 7.64
N GLY A 128 5.02 1.20 6.48
CA GLY A 128 5.90 2.00 5.65
C GLY A 128 5.46 2.18 4.21
N ARG A 129 6.29 2.88 3.44
CA ARG A 129 6.04 3.09 2.00
C ARG A 129 6.21 1.81 1.19
N TRP A 130 7.19 0.99 1.54
CA TRP A 130 7.56 -0.23 0.84
C TRP A 130 7.39 -1.44 1.76
N VAL A 131 6.15 -1.88 1.93
CA VAL A 131 5.83 -3.04 2.75
C VAL A 131 5.92 -4.32 1.91
N GLN A 132 6.53 -5.37 2.47
CA GLN A 132 6.68 -6.67 1.80
C GLN A 132 5.38 -7.51 1.79
N VAL A 133 4.25 -6.91 1.42
CA VAL A 133 2.91 -7.54 1.50
C VAL A 133 2.89 -8.87 0.75
N GLY A 134 3.46 -8.94 -0.46
CA GLY A 134 3.48 -10.18 -1.24
C GLY A 134 4.28 -11.31 -0.60
N ALA A 135 5.48 -11.01 -0.06
CA ALA A 135 6.32 -12.03 0.59
C ALA A 135 5.68 -12.55 1.88
N ILE A 136 5.07 -11.65 2.66
CA ILE A 136 4.42 -12.00 3.93
C ILE A 136 3.11 -12.75 3.68
N GLN A 137 2.35 -12.39 2.66
CA GLN A 137 1.16 -13.14 2.25
C GLN A 137 1.54 -14.55 1.79
N HIS A 138 2.55 -14.67 0.93
CA HIS A 138 3.04 -15.98 0.49
C HIS A 138 3.50 -16.85 1.66
N PHE A 139 4.27 -16.27 2.60
CA PHE A 139 4.66 -16.96 3.83
C PHE A 139 3.44 -17.39 4.66
N ALA A 140 2.41 -16.55 4.75
CA ALA A 140 1.20 -16.87 5.50
C ALA A 140 0.40 -18.03 4.87
N ASP A 141 0.27 -18.04 3.55
CA ASP A 141 -0.44 -19.10 2.82
C ASP A 141 0.27 -20.45 2.98
N ILE A 142 1.60 -20.47 2.87
CA ILE A 142 2.41 -21.68 3.08
C ILE A 142 2.34 -22.14 4.54
N THR A 143 2.36 -21.23 5.50
CA THR A 143 2.21 -21.57 6.91
C THR A 143 0.83 -22.16 7.20
N LEU A 144 -0.24 -21.60 6.61
CA LEU A 144 -1.58 -22.15 6.74
C LEU A 144 -1.66 -23.57 6.17
N ALA A 145 -1.04 -23.79 5.01
CA ALA A 145 -0.95 -25.13 4.41
C ALA A 145 -0.19 -26.11 5.31
N ALA A 146 0.94 -25.69 5.91
CA ALA A 146 1.71 -26.51 6.85
C ALA A 146 0.93 -26.84 8.12
N ILE A 147 0.21 -25.87 8.71
CA ILE A 147 -0.66 -26.09 9.88
C ILE A 147 -1.76 -27.09 9.54
N ASN A 148 -2.39 -26.97 8.36
CA ASN A 148 -3.44 -27.89 7.94
C ASN A 148 -2.89 -29.30 7.71
N ALA A 149 -1.71 -29.45 7.10
CA ALA A 149 -1.04 -30.74 6.96
C ALA A 149 -0.71 -31.38 8.31
N TYR A 150 -0.21 -30.58 9.26
CA TYR A 150 0.05 -31.02 10.64
C TYR A 150 -1.22 -31.50 11.35
N ARG A 151 -2.34 -30.77 11.19
CA ARG A 151 -3.64 -31.16 11.76
C ARG A 151 -4.20 -32.43 11.15
N ALA A 152 -4.03 -32.61 9.83
CA ALA A 152 -4.47 -33.79 9.11
C ALA A 152 -3.66 -35.05 9.47
N GLY A 153 -2.56 -34.91 10.22
CA GLY A 153 -1.63 -36.01 10.50
C GLY A 153 -0.89 -36.48 9.24
N ALA A 154 -0.78 -35.61 8.23
CA ALA A 154 -0.14 -35.91 6.96
C ALA A 154 1.40 -35.80 7.00
N LEU A 155 2.00 -35.85 8.20
CA LEU A 155 3.42 -35.66 8.48
C LEU A 155 3.95 -36.76 9.40
#